data_AF-R6HCV2-F1
#
_entry.id   AF-R6HCV2-F1
#
_cell.length_a   1.000
_cell.length_b   1.000
_cell.length_c   1.000
_cell.angle_alpha   90.00
_cell.angle_beta   90.00
_cell.angle_gamma   90.00
#
_symmetry.space_group_name_H-M   'P 1'
#
loop_
_entity.id
_entity.type
_entity.pdbx_description
1 polymer ?
#
loop_
_entity_poly.entity_id
_entity_poly.type
_entity_poly.pdbx_seq_one_letter_code
_entity_poly.pdbx_strand_id
1 'polypeptide(L)'
;MSSADTKAHKTGPARLLTDEDVSALEAFDEGYEAYFGKMIDYLDKFVERGVKEGRFTEQQAAEDLELALWYGFAYNNLDIYPAYYRSLEIMKPAEKNAKGCGAWYYRYSIALTYCGKPAEAMEYAEKAVTEEPTYPWGWLQAAKLRYHFGSTEGALQAIEEGLKLVPDDYEFLTLRREIGLGYTLEQLEYHWIGPEQDKKLQAGLDKDADEKQRSIAGIIKNEEQFNKIKMLFAPQDWEADSPFCHGLIELNNIKFRVMFRMNEAAMSKLNFDWLAAQKDIIAMHYLQRPCGSGICQLVLVVFNLDYSITLVYYDPAKDRHYEISTPKEGALDSPVMLNMEFPDEEIDNNSLN
;
A
#
# COMPACT_ATOMS: atom_id res chain seq x y z
N MET A 1 -2.16 -17.65 2.96
CA MET A 1 -1.02 -18.16 2.17
C MET A 1 0.04 -18.67 3.12
N SER A 2 0.69 -19.78 2.80
CA SER A 2 1.70 -20.37 3.69
C SER A 2 3.10 -20.12 3.14
N SER A 3 4.09 -20.08 4.01
CA SER A 3 5.51 -20.05 3.69
C SER A 3 5.98 -21.17 2.75
N ALA A 4 5.19 -22.22 2.53
CA ALA A 4 5.45 -23.22 1.49
C ALA A 4 5.49 -22.63 0.07
N ASP A 5 4.91 -21.45 -0.15
CA ASP A 5 4.85 -20.76 -1.45
C ASP A 5 6.21 -20.19 -1.92
N THR A 6 7.25 -20.20 -1.08
CA THR A 6 8.63 -19.78 -1.45
C THR A 6 9.57 -20.95 -1.77
N LYS A 7 9.13 -22.21 -1.58
CA LYS A 7 9.97 -23.43 -1.69
C LYS A 7 10.32 -23.88 -3.12
N ALA A 8 9.64 -23.35 -4.14
CA ALA A 8 9.55 -24.01 -5.44
C ALA A 8 10.74 -23.77 -6.41
N HIS A 9 11.66 -22.84 -6.16
CA HIS A 9 12.73 -22.54 -7.11
C HIS A 9 14.10 -23.09 -6.70
N LYS A 10 14.18 -24.43 -6.63
CA LYS A 10 15.47 -25.16 -6.53
C LYS A 10 16.27 -25.20 -7.83
N THR A 11 15.72 -24.68 -8.92
CA THR A 11 16.34 -24.67 -10.25
C THR A 11 16.36 -23.23 -10.78
N GLY A 12 17.30 -22.44 -10.29
CA GLY A 12 17.54 -21.03 -10.64
C GLY A 12 18.97 -20.62 -10.27
N PRO A 13 19.38 -19.36 -10.50
CA PRO A 13 20.70 -18.85 -10.09
C PRO A 13 20.97 -19.07 -8.59
N ALA A 14 22.24 -19.02 -8.18
CA ALA A 14 22.67 -19.34 -6.82
C ALA A 14 21.90 -18.50 -5.77
N ARG A 15 21.05 -19.19 -4.99
CA ARG A 15 20.29 -18.58 -3.89
C ARG A 15 21.21 -17.96 -2.84
N LEU A 16 20.85 -16.78 -2.36
CA LEU A 16 21.60 -16.10 -1.30
C LEU A 16 21.20 -16.58 0.10
N LEU A 17 19.91 -16.82 0.34
CA LEU A 17 19.41 -17.31 1.63
C LEU A 17 19.85 -18.75 1.86
N THR A 18 20.28 -19.06 3.08
CA THR A 18 20.54 -20.44 3.51
C THR A 18 19.26 -21.15 3.93
N ASP A 19 19.31 -22.47 4.12
CA ASP A 19 18.17 -23.22 4.68
C ASP A 19 17.82 -22.79 6.10
N GLU A 20 18.81 -22.32 6.89
CA GLU A 20 18.58 -21.77 8.22
C GLU A 20 17.85 -20.42 8.15
N ASP A 21 18.23 -19.56 7.20
CA ASP A 21 17.53 -18.29 6.98
C ASP A 21 16.08 -18.51 6.57
N VAL A 22 15.85 -19.44 5.62
CA VAL A 22 14.50 -19.81 5.20
C VAL A 22 13.69 -20.36 6.37
N SER A 23 14.26 -21.24 7.19
CA SER A 23 13.59 -21.77 8.38
C SER A 23 13.24 -20.67 9.40
N ALA A 24 14.10 -19.65 9.55
CA ALA A 24 13.84 -18.51 10.41
C ALA A 24 12.70 -17.64 9.87
N LEU A 25 12.65 -17.41 8.56
CA LEU A 25 11.55 -16.69 7.90
C LEU A 25 10.22 -17.46 8.03
N GLU A 26 10.24 -18.77 7.79
CA GLU A 26 9.07 -19.64 7.98
C GLU A 26 8.52 -19.57 9.41
N ALA A 27 9.39 -19.45 10.42
CA ALA A 27 8.98 -19.34 11.81
C ALA A 27 8.25 -18.02 12.16
N PHE A 28 8.34 -16.98 11.31
CA PHE A 28 7.54 -15.76 11.49
C PHE A 28 6.14 -15.88 10.90
N ASP A 29 5.87 -16.90 10.07
CA ASP A 29 4.58 -17.16 9.45
C ASP A 29 3.70 -18.06 10.34
N GLU A 30 3.11 -17.45 11.37
CA GLU A 30 2.14 -18.10 12.27
C GLU A 30 0.68 -17.94 11.76
N GLY A 31 0.48 -17.77 10.44
CA GLY A 31 -0.83 -17.59 9.83
C GLY A 31 -1.40 -16.17 10.06
N TYR A 32 -2.60 -16.05 10.63
CA TYR A 32 -3.24 -14.74 10.85
C TYR A 32 -2.49 -13.86 11.87
N GLU A 33 -1.69 -14.47 12.75
CA GLU A 33 -0.85 -13.76 13.74
C GLU A 33 0.61 -13.60 13.26
N ALA A 34 0.88 -13.80 11.97
CA ALA A 34 2.23 -13.73 11.41
C ALA A 34 2.90 -12.36 11.65
N TYR A 35 4.20 -12.41 11.94
CA TYR A 35 5.01 -11.23 12.25
C TYR A 35 5.75 -10.70 11.02
N PHE A 36 5.01 -10.24 10.01
CA PHE A 36 5.60 -9.77 8.74
C PHE A 36 6.62 -8.63 8.94
N GLY A 37 6.42 -7.75 9.93
CA GLY A 37 7.41 -6.73 10.29
C GLY A 37 8.74 -7.31 10.77
N LYS A 38 8.72 -8.43 11.52
CA LYS A 38 9.96 -9.14 11.93
C LYS A 38 10.62 -9.84 10.74
N MET A 39 9.81 -10.36 9.82
CA MET A 39 10.31 -10.96 8.58
C MET A 39 11.07 -9.92 7.74
N ILE A 40 10.50 -8.72 7.57
CA ILE A 40 11.17 -7.60 6.87
C ILE A 40 12.46 -7.20 7.58
N ASP A 41 12.43 -6.98 8.89
CA ASP A 41 13.62 -6.63 9.68
C ASP A 41 14.72 -7.71 9.59
N TYR A 42 14.36 -8.99 9.53
CA TYR A 42 15.31 -10.08 9.30
C TYR A 42 15.98 -9.97 7.93
N LEU A 43 15.16 -9.79 6.87
CA LEU A 43 15.65 -9.69 5.49
C LEU A 43 16.57 -8.47 5.31
N ASP A 44 16.17 -7.32 5.85
CA ASP A 44 16.97 -6.08 5.79
C ASP A 44 18.34 -6.29 6.45
N LYS A 45 18.37 -6.87 7.66
CA LYS A 45 19.61 -7.20 8.38
C LYS A 45 20.44 -8.27 7.68
N PHE A 46 19.80 -9.23 7.02
CA PHE A 46 20.49 -10.24 6.23
C PHE A 46 21.23 -9.61 5.05
N VAL A 47 20.55 -8.74 4.29
CA VAL A 47 21.12 -8.03 3.14
C VAL A 47 22.22 -7.08 3.58
N GLU A 48 21.96 -6.22 4.58
CA GLU A 48 22.95 -5.26 5.11
C GLU A 48 24.25 -5.97 5.52
N ARG A 49 24.11 -7.06 6.30
CA ARG A 49 25.25 -7.84 6.77
C ARG A 49 25.99 -8.52 5.62
N GLY A 50 25.26 -9.13 4.68
CA GLY A 50 25.86 -9.84 3.55
C GLY A 50 26.64 -8.93 2.61
N VAL A 51 26.13 -7.72 2.36
CA VAL A 51 26.83 -6.68 1.61
C VAL A 51 28.07 -6.21 2.37
N LYS A 52 27.95 -5.91 3.66
CA LYS A 52 29.06 -5.45 4.51
C LYS A 52 30.20 -6.47 4.62
N GLU A 53 29.85 -7.77 4.65
CA GLU A 53 30.81 -8.88 4.69
C GLU A 53 31.38 -9.24 3.31
N GLY A 54 30.87 -8.66 2.23
CA GLY A 54 31.29 -8.96 0.86
C GLY A 54 30.84 -10.34 0.35
N ARG A 55 29.79 -10.93 0.94
CA ARG A 55 29.22 -12.21 0.49
C ARG A 55 28.50 -12.06 -0.86
N PHE A 56 27.90 -10.90 -1.09
CA PHE A 56 27.23 -10.50 -2.33
C PHE A 56 27.15 -8.97 -2.40
N THR A 57 26.86 -8.41 -3.57
CA THR A 57 26.62 -6.97 -3.77
C THR A 57 25.15 -6.61 -3.54
N GLU A 58 24.86 -5.32 -3.35
CA GLU A 58 23.48 -4.80 -3.30
C GLU A 58 22.69 -5.18 -4.57
N GLN A 59 23.33 -5.09 -5.74
CA GLN A 59 22.72 -5.50 -6.99
C GLN A 59 22.38 -6.99 -7.01
N GLN A 60 23.27 -7.86 -6.52
CA GLN A 60 22.99 -9.30 -6.42
C GLN A 60 21.82 -9.58 -5.48
N ALA A 61 21.73 -8.88 -4.34
CA ALA A 61 20.61 -9.02 -3.42
C ALA A 61 19.27 -8.53 -4.02
N ALA A 62 19.28 -7.39 -4.72
CA ALA A 62 18.08 -6.84 -5.36
C ALA A 62 17.56 -7.73 -6.51
N GLU A 63 18.47 -8.39 -7.23
CA GLU A 63 18.13 -9.27 -8.36
C GLU A 63 17.84 -10.72 -7.94
N ASP A 64 18.06 -11.09 -6.68
CA ASP A 64 17.81 -12.43 -6.16
C ASP A 64 16.31 -12.72 -6.05
N LEU A 65 15.86 -13.78 -6.74
CA LEU A 65 14.45 -14.13 -6.82
C LEU A 65 13.88 -14.60 -5.48
N GLU A 66 14.67 -15.32 -4.67
CA GLU A 66 14.19 -15.86 -3.39
C GLU A 66 13.97 -14.73 -2.37
N LEU A 67 14.91 -13.78 -2.29
CA LEU A 67 14.74 -12.54 -1.50
C LEU A 67 13.53 -11.74 -1.96
N ALA A 68 13.38 -11.51 -3.27
CA ALA A 68 12.23 -10.78 -3.81
C ALA A 68 10.90 -11.45 -3.46
N LEU A 69 10.84 -12.79 -3.51
CA LEU A 69 9.66 -13.55 -3.09
C LEU A 69 9.37 -13.33 -1.60
N TRP A 70 10.36 -13.45 -0.71
CA TRP A 70 10.16 -13.25 0.73
C TRP A 70 9.75 -11.82 1.09
N TYR A 71 10.37 -10.82 0.48
CA TYR A 71 9.93 -9.43 0.65
C TYR A 71 8.51 -9.22 0.15
N GLY A 72 8.19 -9.69 -1.05
CA GLY A 72 6.85 -9.56 -1.62
C GLY A 72 5.78 -10.25 -0.76
N PHE A 73 6.11 -11.41 -0.18
CA PHE A 73 5.25 -12.07 0.79
C PHE A 73 5.03 -11.21 2.03
N ALA A 74 6.10 -10.72 2.66
CA ALA A 74 5.99 -9.96 3.89
C ALA A 74 5.25 -8.63 3.69
N TYR A 75 5.64 -7.85 2.67
CA TYR A 75 5.04 -6.54 2.39
C TYR A 75 3.57 -6.65 1.99
N ASN A 76 3.20 -7.56 1.08
CA ASN A 76 1.81 -7.67 0.64
C ASN A 76 0.87 -8.14 1.75
N ASN A 77 1.38 -8.87 2.75
CA ASN A 77 0.57 -9.32 3.89
C ASN A 77 0.55 -8.32 5.07
N LEU A 78 1.23 -7.17 4.97
CA LEU A 78 0.98 -6.05 5.88
C LEU A 78 -0.37 -5.36 5.61
N ASP A 79 -0.98 -5.60 4.43
CA ASP A 79 -2.28 -5.06 4.00
C ASP A 79 -2.44 -3.55 4.18
N ILE A 80 -1.38 -2.80 3.84
CA ILE A 80 -1.36 -1.34 3.83
C ILE A 80 -0.74 -0.82 2.54
N TYR A 81 -1.26 0.29 2.02
CA TYR A 81 -0.82 0.88 0.76
C TYR A 81 0.71 1.09 0.65
N PRO A 82 1.42 1.68 1.65
CA PRO A 82 2.86 1.85 1.55
C PRO A 82 3.63 0.54 1.41
N ALA A 83 3.13 -0.54 2.00
CA ALA A 83 3.76 -1.85 1.90
C ALA A 83 3.61 -2.44 0.49
N TYR A 84 2.42 -2.35 -0.11
CA TYR A 84 2.23 -2.73 -1.52
C TYR A 84 3.15 -1.94 -2.46
N TYR A 85 3.30 -0.63 -2.24
CA TYR A 85 4.25 0.19 -3.00
C TYR A 85 5.69 -0.30 -2.82
N ARG A 86 6.11 -0.60 -1.58
CA ARG A 86 7.46 -1.17 -1.33
C ARG A 86 7.66 -2.54 -1.96
N SER A 87 6.62 -3.37 -2.02
CA SER A 87 6.68 -4.64 -2.77
C SER A 87 6.97 -4.40 -4.26
N LEU A 88 6.37 -3.38 -4.89
CA LEU A 88 6.66 -3.07 -6.30
C LEU A 88 8.12 -2.70 -6.51
N GLU A 89 8.65 -1.83 -5.65
CA GLU A 89 10.03 -1.34 -5.76
C GLU A 89 11.05 -2.46 -5.54
N ILE A 90 10.88 -3.24 -4.46
CA ILE A 90 11.84 -4.28 -4.06
C ILE A 90 11.81 -5.48 -5.00
N MET A 91 10.64 -5.87 -5.51
CA MET A 91 10.54 -7.06 -6.34
C MET A 91 11.00 -6.82 -7.78
N LYS A 92 10.90 -5.59 -8.29
CA LYS A 92 11.11 -5.27 -9.71
C LYS A 92 12.48 -5.69 -10.26
N PRO A 93 13.62 -5.49 -9.58
CA PRO A 93 14.93 -5.85 -10.15
C PRO A 93 15.08 -7.37 -10.40
N ALA A 94 14.36 -8.21 -9.64
CA ALA A 94 14.35 -9.66 -9.81
C ALA A 94 13.45 -10.15 -10.96
N GLU A 95 12.65 -9.30 -11.61
CA GLU A 95 11.73 -9.70 -12.69
C GLU A 95 12.43 -10.48 -13.81
N LYS A 96 13.65 -10.05 -14.18
CA LYS A 96 14.46 -10.70 -15.22
C LYS A 96 14.78 -12.17 -14.92
N ASN A 97 14.70 -12.55 -13.64
CA ASN A 97 14.96 -13.89 -13.14
C ASN A 97 13.67 -14.67 -12.81
N ALA A 98 12.48 -14.07 -12.98
CA ALA A 98 11.19 -14.64 -12.55
C ALA A 98 10.54 -15.61 -13.56
N LYS A 99 11.16 -15.86 -14.71
CA LYS A 99 10.62 -16.80 -15.71
C LYS A 99 10.38 -18.19 -15.08
N GLY A 100 9.19 -18.75 -15.26
CA GLY A 100 8.76 -20.00 -14.64
C GLY A 100 8.38 -19.91 -13.16
N CYS A 101 8.28 -18.70 -12.58
CA CYS A 101 7.87 -18.46 -11.19
C CYS A 101 6.51 -17.76 -11.16
N GLY A 102 5.43 -18.53 -11.07
CA GLY A 102 4.07 -17.98 -10.99
C GLY A 102 3.87 -17.18 -9.70
N ALA A 103 4.50 -17.59 -8.60
CA ALA A 103 4.43 -16.90 -7.32
C ALA A 103 4.94 -15.45 -7.38
N TRP A 104 6.02 -15.19 -8.11
CA TRP A 104 6.55 -13.83 -8.29
C TRP A 104 5.57 -12.96 -9.08
N TYR A 105 5.09 -13.45 -10.23
CA TYR A 105 4.14 -12.73 -11.08
C TYR A 105 2.80 -12.47 -10.35
N TYR A 106 2.32 -13.45 -9.58
CA TYR A 106 1.14 -13.32 -8.73
C TYR A 106 1.31 -12.21 -7.68
N ARG A 107 2.38 -12.25 -6.88
CA ARG A 107 2.63 -11.25 -5.82
C ARG A 107 2.83 -9.85 -6.39
N TYR A 108 3.52 -9.74 -7.52
CA TYR A 108 3.70 -8.47 -8.21
C TYR A 108 2.36 -7.92 -8.75
N SER A 109 1.49 -8.78 -9.30
CA SER A 109 0.14 -8.41 -9.75
C SER A 109 -0.74 -7.90 -8.60
N ILE A 110 -0.66 -8.53 -7.41
CA ILE A 110 -1.37 -8.04 -6.21
C ILE A 110 -0.89 -6.63 -5.85
N ALA A 111 0.42 -6.42 -5.76
CA ALA A 111 0.99 -5.12 -5.42
C ALA A 111 0.58 -4.03 -6.45
N LEU A 112 0.56 -4.36 -7.74
CA LEU A 112 0.07 -3.46 -8.79
C LEU A 112 -1.42 -3.12 -8.61
N THR A 113 -2.25 -4.10 -8.25
CA THR A 113 -3.68 -3.91 -8.02
C THR A 113 -3.93 -2.91 -6.91
N TYR A 114 -3.30 -3.10 -5.75
CA TYR A 114 -3.43 -2.20 -4.59
C TYR A 114 -2.72 -0.85 -4.77
N CYS A 115 -1.85 -0.73 -5.77
CA CYS A 115 -1.24 0.55 -6.17
C CYS A 115 -2.00 1.27 -7.30
N GLY A 116 -3.22 0.85 -7.63
CA GLY A 116 -4.07 1.56 -8.58
C GLY A 116 -3.75 1.27 -10.05
N LYS A 117 -3.08 0.14 -10.33
CA LYS A 117 -2.65 -0.27 -11.68
C LYS A 117 -3.28 -1.59 -12.13
N PRO A 118 -4.63 -1.75 -12.11
CA PRO A 118 -5.28 -3.04 -12.43
C PRO A 118 -5.02 -3.51 -13.86
N ALA A 119 -4.85 -2.59 -14.82
CA ALA A 119 -4.55 -2.95 -16.21
C ALA A 119 -3.16 -3.60 -16.34
N GLU A 120 -2.14 -3.04 -15.69
CA GLU A 120 -0.81 -3.65 -15.64
C GLU A 120 -0.86 -4.95 -14.82
N ALA A 121 -1.58 -4.96 -13.69
CA ALA A 121 -1.75 -6.14 -12.85
C ALA A 121 -2.30 -7.34 -13.63
N MET A 122 -3.20 -7.11 -14.58
CA MET A 122 -3.76 -8.15 -15.45
C MET A 122 -2.69 -8.84 -16.29
N GLU A 123 -1.74 -8.08 -16.85
CA GLU A 123 -0.65 -8.68 -17.63
C GLU A 123 0.21 -9.63 -16.78
N TYR A 124 0.49 -9.26 -15.53
CA TYR A 124 1.26 -10.09 -14.60
C TYR A 124 0.44 -11.28 -14.08
N ALA A 125 -0.87 -11.13 -13.87
CA ALA A 125 -1.74 -12.23 -13.47
C ALA A 125 -1.80 -13.31 -14.56
N GLU A 126 -1.92 -12.92 -15.83
CA GLU A 126 -1.89 -13.85 -16.95
C GLU A 126 -0.52 -14.53 -17.12
N LYS A 127 0.57 -13.81 -16.87
CA LYS A 127 1.91 -14.42 -16.80
C LYS A 127 2.00 -15.44 -15.67
N ALA A 128 1.42 -15.17 -14.50
CA ALA A 128 1.48 -16.09 -13.36
C ALA A 128 0.93 -17.47 -13.71
N VAL A 129 -0.25 -17.52 -14.34
CA VAL A 129 -0.89 -18.79 -14.73
C VAL A 129 -0.27 -19.43 -15.96
N THR A 130 0.41 -18.65 -16.81
CA THR A 130 1.12 -19.17 -17.99
C THR A 130 2.48 -19.79 -17.62
N GLU A 131 3.23 -19.10 -16.77
CA GLU A 131 4.59 -19.50 -16.38
C GLU A 131 4.59 -20.65 -15.37
N GLU A 132 3.57 -20.71 -14.49
CA GLU A 132 3.43 -21.79 -13.52
C GLU A 132 1.95 -22.13 -13.28
N PRO A 133 1.30 -22.86 -14.20
CA PRO A 133 -0.12 -23.22 -14.09
C PRO A 133 -0.45 -24.10 -12.88
N THR A 134 0.56 -24.70 -12.24
CA THR A 134 0.42 -25.50 -11.02
C THR A 134 0.41 -24.66 -9.74
N TYR A 135 0.66 -23.35 -9.82
CA TYR A 135 0.58 -22.44 -8.69
C TYR A 135 -0.86 -21.89 -8.58
N PRO A 136 -1.66 -22.33 -7.59
CA PRO A 136 -3.10 -22.04 -7.54
C PRO A 136 -3.40 -20.55 -7.44
N TRP A 137 -2.63 -19.80 -6.65
CA TRP A 137 -2.95 -18.41 -6.34
C TRP A 137 -2.82 -17.46 -7.56
N GLY A 138 -2.03 -17.84 -8.57
CA GLY A 138 -2.03 -17.14 -9.86
C GLY A 138 -3.40 -17.17 -10.53
N TRP A 139 -4.11 -18.30 -10.44
CA TRP A 139 -5.47 -18.43 -10.98
C TRP A 139 -6.49 -17.58 -10.22
N LEU A 140 -6.35 -17.46 -8.91
CA LEU A 140 -7.23 -16.62 -8.08
C LEU A 140 -7.13 -15.15 -8.54
N GLN A 141 -5.90 -14.64 -8.70
CA GLN A 141 -5.68 -13.26 -9.14
C GLN A 141 -6.11 -13.04 -10.59
N ALA A 142 -5.81 -13.97 -11.49
CA ALA A 142 -6.28 -13.90 -12.87
C ALA A 142 -7.81 -13.88 -12.93
N ALA A 143 -8.51 -14.67 -12.12
CA ALA A 143 -9.97 -14.68 -12.07
C ALA A 143 -10.54 -13.32 -11.68
N LYS A 144 -10.03 -12.71 -10.60
CA LYS A 144 -10.48 -11.37 -10.13
C LYS A 144 -10.34 -10.31 -11.24
N LEU A 145 -9.17 -10.26 -11.87
CA LEU A 145 -8.87 -9.25 -12.90
C LEU A 145 -9.60 -9.52 -14.23
N ARG A 146 -9.71 -10.79 -14.66
CA ARG A 146 -10.53 -11.16 -15.83
C ARG A 146 -11.97 -10.69 -15.66
N TYR A 147 -12.55 -10.94 -14.50
CA TYR A 147 -13.92 -10.52 -14.21
C TYR A 147 -14.05 -8.99 -14.16
N HIS A 148 -13.12 -8.29 -13.50
CA HIS A 148 -13.08 -6.82 -13.50
C HIS A 148 -13.06 -6.23 -14.92
N PHE A 149 -12.29 -6.83 -15.84
CA PHE A 149 -12.22 -6.41 -17.25
C PHE A 149 -13.32 -7.03 -18.14
N GLY A 150 -14.37 -7.62 -17.55
CA GLY A 150 -15.59 -8.05 -18.23
C GLY A 150 -15.60 -9.49 -18.75
N SER A 151 -14.55 -10.27 -18.52
CA SER A 151 -14.48 -11.69 -18.88
C SER A 151 -14.99 -12.57 -17.73
N THR A 152 -16.32 -12.65 -17.59
CA THR A 152 -16.94 -13.47 -16.54
C THR A 152 -16.69 -14.96 -16.79
N GLU A 153 -16.81 -15.43 -18.03
CA GLU A 153 -16.52 -16.82 -18.39
C GLU A 153 -15.06 -17.18 -18.12
N GLY A 154 -14.12 -16.30 -18.49
CA GLY A 154 -12.69 -16.51 -18.24
C GLY A 154 -12.32 -16.52 -16.77
N ALA A 155 -13.05 -15.76 -15.94
CA ALA A 155 -12.88 -15.77 -14.50
C ALA A 155 -13.38 -17.09 -13.87
N LEU A 156 -14.56 -17.57 -14.27
CA LEU A 156 -15.10 -18.84 -13.79
C LEU A 156 -14.21 -20.03 -14.21
N GLN A 157 -13.63 -20.00 -15.41
CA GLN A 157 -12.64 -20.99 -15.84
C GLN A 157 -11.37 -20.96 -14.98
N ALA A 158 -10.83 -19.78 -14.69
CA ALA A 158 -9.66 -19.65 -13.81
C ALA A 158 -9.96 -20.18 -12.40
N ILE A 159 -11.15 -19.91 -11.86
CA ILE A 159 -11.59 -20.48 -10.58
C ILE A 159 -11.65 -22.00 -10.64
N GLU A 160 -12.14 -22.58 -11.74
CA GLU A 160 -12.17 -24.03 -11.92
C GLU A 160 -10.76 -24.64 -11.94
N GLU A 161 -9.81 -24.03 -12.66
CA GLU A 161 -8.41 -24.46 -12.67
C GLU A 161 -7.77 -24.38 -11.27
N GLY A 162 -8.02 -23.30 -10.54
CA GLY A 162 -7.58 -23.16 -9.14
C GLY A 162 -8.14 -24.25 -8.22
N LEU A 163 -9.45 -24.52 -8.30
CA LEU A 163 -10.12 -25.55 -7.50
C LEU A 163 -9.71 -26.98 -7.86
N LYS A 164 -9.19 -27.24 -9.07
CA LYS A 164 -8.57 -28.53 -9.40
C LYS A 164 -7.29 -28.77 -8.61
N LEU A 165 -6.53 -27.70 -8.33
CA LEU A 165 -5.28 -27.75 -7.58
C LEU A 165 -5.53 -27.78 -6.07
N VAL A 166 -6.50 -26.99 -5.59
CA VAL A 166 -6.89 -26.91 -4.17
C VAL A 166 -8.41 -27.08 -4.05
N PRO A 167 -8.90 -28.33 -3.99
CA PRO A 167 -10.33 -28.59 -3.85
C PRO A 167 -10.90 -27.97 -2.57
N ASP A 168 -12.12 -27.46 -2.67
CA ASP A 168 -12.89 -26.85 -1.57
C ASP A 168 -12.23 -25.63 -0.89
N ASP A 169 -11.28 -24.98 -1.57
CA ASP A 169 -10.62 -23.78 -1.07
C ASP A 169 -11.61 -22.62 -0.85
N TYR A 170 -11.52 -21.98 0.33
CA TYR A 170 -12.45 -20.93 0.73
C TYR A 170 -12.43 -19.72 -0.21
N GLU A 171 -11.24 -19.25 -0.61
CA GLU A 171 -11.11 -18.02 -1.40
C GLU A 171 -11.71 -18.18 -2.79
N PHE A 172 -11.44 -19.31 -3.45
CA PHE A 172 -12.04 -19.61 -4.76
C PHE A 172 -13.57 -19.74 -4.70
N LEU A 173 -14.10 -20.38 -3.65
CA LEU A 173 -15.54 -20.55 -3.48
C LEU A 173 -16.25 -19.22 -3.18
N THR A 174 -15.62 -18.36 -2.39
CA THR A 174 -16.08 -17.00 -2.07
C THR A 174 -16.05 -16.12 -3.31
N LEU A 175 -14.93 -16.07 -4.04
CA LEU A 175 -14.81 -15.31 -5.29
C LEU A 175 -15.87 -15.73 -6.31
N ARG A 176 -16.12 -17.02 -6.48
CA ARG A 176 -17.16 -17.53 -7.39
C ARG A 176 -18.56 -17.02 -7.02
N ARG A 177 -18.87 -16.99 -5.72
CA ARG A 177 -20.15 -16.50 -5.21
C ARG A 177 -20.31 -15.01 -5.51
N GLU A 178 -19.28 -14.22 -5.27
CA GLU A 178 -19.30 -12.75 -5.38
C GLU A 178 -19.34 -12.27 -6.82
N ILE A 179 -18.64 -12.96 -7.72
CA ILE A 179 -18.82 -12.78 -9.16
C ILE A 179 -20.30 -13.01 -9.53
N GLY A 180 -20.93 -14.06 -9.00
CA GLY A 180 -22.35 -14.33 -9.20
C GLY A 180 -23.28 -13.26 -8.61
N LEU A 181 -22.81 -12.48 -7.64
CA LEU A 181 -23.53 -11.36 -7.03
C LEU A 181 -23.25 -10.00 -7.72
N GLY A 182 -22.35 -9.97 -8.70
CA GLY A 182 -22.03 -8.74 -9.43
C GLY A 182 -21.13 -7.77 -8.64
N TYR A 183 -20.30 -8.27 -7.73
CA TYR A 183 -19.41 -7.43 -6.92
C TYR A 183 -18.40 -6.67 -7.81
N THR A 184 -17.92 -5.51 -7.36
CA THR A 184 -16.82 -4.77 -8.00
C THR A 184 -15.47 -5.36 -7.58
N LEU A 185 -14.37 -5.01 -8.28
CA LEU A 185 -13.03 -5.45 -7.89
C LEU A 185 -12.68 -5.08 -6.44
N GLU A 186 -13.02 -3.85 -6.02
CA GLU A 186 -12.81 -3.41 -4.62
C GLU A 186 -13.62 -4.26 -3.62
N GLN A 187 -14.82 -4.70 -3.99
CA GLN A 187 -15.63 -5.58 -3.14
C GLN A 187 -15.05 -7.02 -3.08
N LEU A 188 -14.52 -7.53 -4.19
CA LEU A 188 -13.85 -8.85 -4.22
C LEU A 188 -12.58 -8.91 -3.37
N GLU A 189 -11.97 -7.76 -3.08
CA GLU A 189 -10.79 -7.66 -2.22
C GLU A 189 -11.15 -7.50 -0.73
N TYR A 190 -12.41 -7.23 -0.40
CA TYR A 190 -12.86 -7.02 0.98
C TYR A 190 -13.10 -8.32 1.74
N HIS A 191 -12.10 -9.20 1.74
CA HIS A 191 -12.14 -10.52 2.35
C HIS A 191 -10.83 -10.87 3.05
N TRP A 192 -10.93 -11.70 4.10
CA TRP A 192 -9.77 -12.38 4.65
C TRP A 192 -9.64 -13.80 4.09
N ILE A 193 -8.40 -14.25 3.94
CA ILE A 193 -8.07 -15.62 3.51
C ILE A 193 -8.65 -16.65 4.51
N GLY A 194 -8.64 -16.31 5.80
CA GLY A 194 -9.15 -17.15 6.88
C GLY A 194 -10.67 -17.05 7.04
N PRO A 195 -11.44 -18.15 6.95
CA PRO A 195 -12.91 -18.10 6.99
C PRO A 195 -13.48 -17.47 8.27
N GLU A 196 -12.87 -17.73 9.42
CA GLU A 196 -13.34 -17.18 10.71
C GLU A 196 -13.05 -15.69 10.83
N GLN A 197 -11.91 -15.24 10.31
CA GLN A 197 -11.56 -13.82 10.24
C GLN A 197 -12.47 -13.10 9.26
N ASP A 198 -12.68 -13.67 8.08
CA ASP A 198 -13.57 -13.09 7.07
C ASP A 198 -14.99 -12.98 7.59
N LYS A 199 -15.48 -14.00 8.31
CA LYS A 199 -16.80 -13.92 8.96
C LYS A 199 -16.90 -12.76 9.97
N LYS A 200 -15.83 -12.45 10.72
CA LYS A 200 -15.80 -11.28 11.61
C LYS A 200 -15.81 -9.97 10.82
N LEU A 201 -15.04 -9.90 9.73
CA LEU A 201 -15.02 -8.76 8.80
C LEU A 201 -16.41 -8.48 8.24
N GLN A 202 -17.06 -9.50 7.66
CA GLN A 202 -18.41 -9.38 7.10
C GLN A 202 -19.48 -9.08 8.15
N ALA A 203 -19.24 -9.41 9.42
CA ALA A 203 -20.13 -9.08 10.54
C ALA A 203 -19.89 -7.68 11.14
N GLY A 204 -18.88 -6.92 10.65
CA GLY A 204 -18.48 -5.63 11.23
C GLY A 204 -17.86 -5.74 12.62
N LEU A 205 -17.28 -6.91 12.94
CA LEU A 205 -16.66 -7.21 14.24
C LEU A 205 -15.12 -7.22 14.16
N ASP A 206 -14.57 -6.96 12.98
CA ASP A 206 -13.14 -6.92 12.77
C ASP A 206 -12.58 -5.53 13.10
N LYS A 207 -11.56 -5.52 13.96
CA LYS A 207 -10.85 -4.29 14.36
C LYS A 207 -10.00 -3.70 13.24
N ASP A 208 -9.62 -4.52 12.25
CA ASP A 208 -8.74 -4.14 11.14
C ASP A 208 -9.54 -3.80 9.87
N ALA A 209 -10.88 -3.83 9.95
CA ALA A 209 -11.80 -3.54 8.84
C ALA A 209 -11.52 -2.18 8.18
N ASP A 210 -11.29 -1.13 8.98
CA ASP A 210 -11.05 0.20 8.44
C ASP A 210 -9.71 0.29 7.71
N GLU A 211 -8.67 -0.39 8.19
CA GLU A 211 -7.35 -0.40 7.53
C GLU A 211 -7.43 -1.15 6.19
N LYS A 212 -8.14 -2.28 6.18
CA LYS A 212 -8.41 -3.01 4.94
C LYS A 212 -9.19 -2.17 3.92
N GLN A 213 -10.22 -1.44 4.36
CA GLN A 213 -10.92 -0.53 3.45
C GLN A 213 -10.01 0.59 2.91
N ARG A 214 -9.08 1.09 3.74
CA ARG A 214 -8.10 2.09 3.32
C ARG A 214 -7.12 1.54 2.27
N SER A 215 -6.65 0.30 2.40
CA SER A 215 -5.78 -0.33 1.39
C SER A 215 -6.54 -0.52 0.07
N ILE A 216 -7.80 -0.99 0.14
CA ILE A 216 -8.69 -1.21 -1.02
C ILE A 216 -9.03 0.10 -1.75
N ALA A 217 -9.13 1.22 -1.05
CA ALA A 217 -9.39 2.53 -1.65
C ALA A 217 -8.34 2.91 -2.72
N GLY A 218 -7.13 2.33 -2.62
CA GLY A 218 -6.04 2.52 -3.58
C GLY A 218 -6.18 1.77 -4.91
N ILE A 219 -7.22 0.96 -5.11
CA ILE A 219 -7.34 0.08 -6.29
C ILE A 219 -7.95 0.77 -7.50
N ILE A 220 -9.13 1.39 -7.37
CA ILE A 220 -9.84 2.00 -8.51
C ILE A 220 -9.96 3.51 -8.33
N LYS A 221 -9.32 4.26 -9.22
CA LYS A 221 -9.44 5.73 -9.26
C LYS A 221 -10.80 6.18 -9.76
N ASN A 222 -11.44 7.06 -9.01
CA ASN A 222 -12.59 7.83 -9.46
C ASN A 222 -12.09 9.10 -10.19
N GLU A 223 -12.05 9.05 -11.52
CA GLU A 223 -11.54 10.15 -12.36
C GLU A 223 -12.29 11.47 -12.17
N GLU A 224 -13.63 11.43 -12.04
CA GLU A 224 -14.41 12.65 -11.85
C GLU A 224 -14.05 13.33 -10.52
N GLN A 225 -14.00 12.55 -9.45
CA GLN A 225 -13.73 13.03 -8.11
C GLN A 225 -12.26 13.48 -7.96
N PHE A 226 -11.33 12.73 -8.54
CA PHE A 226 -9.92 13.11 -8.62
C PHE A 226 -9.75 14.49 -9.29
N ASN A 227 -10.39 14.70 -10.45
CA ASN A 227 -10.31 15.96 -11.18
C ASN A 227 -10.89 17.13 -10.36
N LYS A 228 -12.01 16.93 -9.64
CA LYS A 228 -12.55 17.94 -8.71
C LYS A 228 -11.53 18.31 -7.63
N ILE A 229 -10.88 17.34 -7.00
CA ILE A 229 -9.88 17.60 -5.96
C ILE A 229 -8.65 18.30 -6.55
N LYS A 230 -8.17 17.89 -7.73
CA LYS A 230 -7.07 18.56 -8.43
C LYS A 230 -7.40 20.02 -8.76
N MET A 231 -8.63 20.32 -9.16
CA MET A 231 -9.08 21.70 -9.39
C MET A 231 -9.20 22.49 -8.09
N LEU A 232 -9.65 21.86 -6.99
CA LEU A 232 -9.76 22.49 -5.68
C LEU A 232 -8.40 23.00 -5.18
N PHE A 233 -7.36 22.17 -5.25
CA PHE A 233 -6.03 22.53 -4.75
C PHE A 233 -5.14 23.23 -5.80
N ALA A 234 -5.39 23.00 -7.09
CA ALA A 234 -4.58 23.49 -8.21
C ALA A 234 -3.05 23.35 -8.00
N PRO A 235 -2.54 22.15 -7.64
CA PRO A 235 -1.14 21.98 -7.29
C PRO A 235 -0.20 22.12 -8.49
N GLN A 236 0.92 22.81 -8.28
CA GLN A 236 2.09 22.86 -9.16
C GLN A 236 3.03 21.71 -8.84
N ASP A 237 3.87 21.32 -9.81
CA ASP A 237 4.88 20.26 -9.65
C ASP A 237 4.31 18.97 -9.04
N TRP A 238 3.17 18.52 -9.58
CA TRP A 238 2.46 17.34 -9.08
C TRP A 238 3.28 16.08 -9.31
N GLU A 239 3.57 15.36 -8.23
CA GLU A 239 4.09 14.01 -8.23
C GLU A 239 3.02 13.08 -7.68
N ALA A 240 2.77 11.99 -8.39
CA ALA A 240 1.74 11.02 -8.07
C ALA A 240 2.38 9.68 -7.69
N ASP A 241 1.75 9.01 -6.73
CA ASP A 241 1.94 7.57 -6.47
C ASP A 241 3.40 7.15 -6.21
N SER A 242 4.21 8.00 -5.57
CA SER A 242 5.64 7.76 -5.31
C SER A 242 6.10 8.10 -3.88
N PRO A 243 5.70 7.32 -2.85
CA PRO A 243 4.47 6.54 -2.80
C PRO A 243 3.24 7.45 -2.68
N PHE A 244 3.41 8.70 -2.28
CA PHE A 244 2.29 9.60 -1.96
C PHE A 244 2.12 10.66 -3.02
N CYS A 245 0.88 11.12 -3.15
CA CYS A 245 0.52 12.21 -4.04
C CYS A 245 0.86 13.56 -3.40
N HIS A 246 1.66 14.40 -4.05
CA HIS A 246 1.97 15.72 -3.51
C HIS A 246 2.20 16.78 -4.58
N GLY A 247 2.06 18.05 -4.20
CA GLY A 247 2.44 19.18 -5.03
C GLY A 247 2.47 20.49 -4.25
N LEU A 248 2.91 21.56 -4.89
CA LEU A 248 2.98 22.89 -4.30
C LEU A 248 1.68 23.65 -4.53
N ILE A 249 1.13 24.26 -3.48
CA ILE A 249 -0.02 25.17 -3.57
C ILE A 249 0.33 26.53 -3.00
N GLU A 250 -0.45 27.54 -3.37
CA GLU A 250 -0.30 28.91 -2.89
C GLU A 250 -1.64 29.42 -2.37
N LEU A 251 -1.68 29.81 -1.09
CA LEU A 251 -2.84 30.45 -0.46
C LEU A 251 -2.36 31.76 0.18
N ASN A 252 -3.04 32.87 -0.09
CA ASN A 252 -2.70 34.21 0.43
C ASN A 252 -1.20 34.57 0.29
N ASN A 253 -0.59 34.27 -0.86
CA ASN A 253 0.83 34.46 -1.18
C ASN A 253 1.81 33.61 -0.34
N ILE A 254 1.32 32.62 0.40
CA ILE A 254 2.14 31.63 1.11
C ILE A 254 2.15 30.34 0.30
N LYS A 255 3.34 29.95 -0.15
CA LYS A 255 3.57 28.68 -0.85
C LYS A 255 3.94 27.58 0.14
N PHE A 256 3.30 26.44 0.01
CA PHE A 256 3.58 25.26 0.82
C PHE A 256 3.22 23.99 0.06
N ARG A 257 3.71 22.83 0.52
CA ARG A 257 3.40 21.53 -0.06
C ARG A 257 2.08 21.00 0.50
N VAL A 258 1.24 20.45 -0.36
CA VAL A 258 0.13 19.58 0.04
C VAL A 258 0.50 18.15 -0.31
N MET A 259 0.32 17.23 0.63
CA MET A 259 0.53 15.81 0.47
C MET A 259 -0.74 15.06 0.84
N PHE A 260 -1.16 14.13 0.01
CA PHE A 260 -2.14 13.12 0.35
C PHE A 260 -1.36 11.84 0.60
N ARG A 261 -1.41 11.29 1.82
CA ARG A 261 -0.59 10.14 2.23
C ARG A 261 -1.11 8.81 1.66
N MET A 262 -1.31 8.78 0.35
CA MET A 262 -1.92 7.72 -0.45
C MET A 262 -1.72 7.98 -1.95
N ASN A 263 -2.10 7.02 -2.81
CA ASN A 263 -2.12 7.19 -4.27
C ASN A 263 -3.34 7.99 -4.77
N GLU A 264 -3.37 8.32 -6.06
CA GLU A 264 -4.44 9.08 -6.69
C GLU A 264 -5.80 8.36 -6.57
N ALA A 265 -5.79 7.02 -6.61
CA ALA A 265 -7.01 6.22 -6.46
C ALA A 265 -7.65 6.44 -5.09
N ALA A 266 -6.89 6.28 -4.01
CA ALA A 266 -7.36 6.52 -2.66
C ALA A 266 -7.72 8.00 -2.43
N MET A 267 -6.91 8.93 -2.96
CA MET A 267 -7.17 10.37 -2.87
C MET A 267 -8.53 10.71 -3.48
N SER A 268 -8.90 10.06 -4.58
CA SER A 268 -10.19 10.24 -5.25
C SER A 268 -11.40 9.74 -4.45
N LYS A 269 -11.20 9.08 -3.29
CA LYS A 269 -12.28 8.61 -2.41
C LYS A 269 -12.52 9.55 -1.22
N LEU A 270 -11.66 10.54 -1.01
CA LEU A 270 -11.85 11.55 0.04
C LEU A 270 -13.07 12.43 -0.23
N ASN A 271 -13.79 12.79 0.84
CA ASN A 271 -14.95 13.67 0.75
C ASN A 271 -14.55 15.07 0.25
N PHE A 272 -15.17 15.50 -0.85
CA PHE A 272 -14.88 16.79 -1.50
C PHE A 272 -15.16 17.99 -0.57
N ASP A 273 -16.37 18.03 0.00
CA ASP A 273 -16.85 19.17 0.76
C ASP A 273 -16.02 19.35 2.03
N TRP A 274 -15.61 18.24 2.64
CA TRP A 274 -14.66 18.25 3.72
C TRP A 274 -13.32 18.85 3.28
N LEU A 275 -12.70 18.34 2.20
CA LEU A 275 -11.43 18.88 1.69
C LEU A 275 -11.52 20.38 1.39
N ALA A 276 -12.61 20.83 0.79
CA ALA A 276 -12.86 22.24 0.50
C ALA A 276 -12.93 23.08 1.78
N ALA A 277 -13.69 22.63 2.77
CA ALA A 277 -13.78 23.29 4.08
C ALA A 277 -12.41 23.35 4.77
N GLN A 278 -11.64 22.25 4.77
CA GLN A 278 -10.30 22.24 5.39
C GLN A 278 -9.34 23.21 4.70
N LYS A 279 -9.37 23.27 3.36
CA LYS A 279 -8.57 24.24 2.61
C LYS A 279 -8.91 25.69 2.98
N ASP A 280 -10.19 26.02 3.11
CA ASP A 280 -10.64 27.36 3.51
C ASP A 280 -10.20 27.69 4.95
N ILE A 281 -10.36 26.75 5.88
CA ILE A 281 -9.90 26.89 7.26
C ILE A 281 -8.37 27.11 7.32
N ILE A 282 -7.60 26.36 6.52
CA ILE A 282 -6.14 26.54 6.42
C ILE A 282 -5.80 27.96 5.96
N ALA A 283 -6.46 28.43 4.90
CA ALA A 283 -6.24 29.77 4.37
C ALA A 283 -6.56 30.88 5.39
N MET A 284 -7.56 30.65 6.26
CA MET A 284 -8.02 31.63 7.25
C MET A 284 -7.18 31.64 8.53
N HIS A 285 -6.70 30.47 8.99
CA HIS A 285 -6.21 30.32 10.37
C HIS A 285 -4.80 29.73 10.50
N TYR A 286 -4.31 28.98 9.50
CA TYR A 286 -3.16 28.09 9.69
C TYR A 286 -1.95 28.39 8.80
N LEU A 287 -1.99 29.43 7.96
CA LEU A 287 -0.83 29.75 7.10
C LEU A 287 0.40 30.19 7.89
N GLN A 288 0.19 30.84 9.04
CA GLN A 288 1.22 31.28 9.95
C GLN A 288 0.71 31.18 11.37
N ARG A 289 1.61 30.87 12.31
CA ARG A 289 1.25 30.78 13.72
C ARG A 289 2.44 31.11 14.62
N PRO A 290 2.20 31.59 15.85
CA PRO A 290 3.22 31.55 16.89
C PRO A 290 3.75 30.13 17.12
N CYS A 291 5.07 29.97 17.14
CA CYS A 291 5.77 28.72 17.46
C CYS A 291 7.08 29.08 18.15
N GLY A 292 7.50 28.32 19.16
CA GLY A 292 8.75 28.59 19.86
C GLY A 292 8.90 30.05 20.34
N SER A 293 9.81 30.81 19.70
CA SER A 293 10.06 32.23 20.02
C SER A 293 9.69 33.22 18.92
N GLY A 294 9.05 32.76 17.83
CA GLY A 294 8.79 33.56 16.63
C GLY A 294 7.46 33.23 15.95
N ILE A 295 7.35 33.63 14.69
CA ILE A 295 6.24 33.28 13.81
C ILE A 295 6.74 32.20 12.86
N CYS A 296 6.14 31.01 12.93
CA CYS A 296 6.38 29.98 11.93
C CYS A 296 5.49 30.19 10.71
N GLN A 297 5.99 29.73 9.57
CA GLN A 297 5.23 29.63 8.33
C GLN A 297 4.87 28.17 8.05
N LEU A 298 3.64 27.92 7.61
CA LEU A 298 3.21 26.61 7.13
C LEU A 298 4.01 26.21 5.89
N VAL A 299 4.57 25.00 5.89
CA VAL A 299 5.40 24.48 4.78
C VAL A 299 4.88 23.17 4.22
N LEU A 300 4.12 22.39 4.99
CA LEU A 300 3.50 21.14 4.54
C LEU A 300 2.14 20.93 5.21
N VAL A 301 1.17 20.47 4.43
CA VAL A 301 -0.11 19.94 4.89
C VAL A 301 -0.24 18.50 4.40
N VAL A 302 -0.49 17.57 5.32
CA VAL A 302 -0.73 16.16 5.00
C VAL A 302 -2.19 15.82 5.27
N PHE A 303 -2.88 15.26 4.27
CA PHE A 303 -4.22 14.68 4.40
C PHE A 303 -4.12 13.14 4.39
N ASN A 304 -4.70 12.50 5.42
CA ASN A 304 -4.75 11.04 5.53
C ASN A 304 -6.15 10.49 5.17
N LEU A 305 -6.25 9.19 4.86
CA LEU A 305 -7.52 8.53 4.55
C LEU A 305 -8.47 8.41 5.74
N ASP A 306 -7.93 8.46 6.96
CA ASP A 306 -8.72 8.48 8.20
C ASP A 306 -9.16 9.90 8.58
N TYR A 307 -9.08 10.85 7.64
CA TYR A 307 -9.46 12.25 7.82
C TYR A 307 -8.63 13.00 8.86
N SER A 308 -7.54 12.43 9.38
CA SER A 308 -6.56 13.22 10.14
C SER A 308 -5.77 14.15 9.22
N ILE A 309 -5.38 15.31 9.75
CA ILE A 309 -4.59 16.32 9.05
C ILE A 309 -3.36 16.65 9.89
N THR A 310 -2.21 16.67 9.24
CA THR A 310 -0.96 17.11 9.83
C THR A 310 -0.55 18.44 9.19
N LEU A 311 -0.20 19.41 10.03
CA LEU A 311 0.31 20.72 9.62
C LEU A 311 1.73 20.87 10.12
N VAL A 312 2.66 21.13 9.20
CA VAL A 312 4.07 21.33 9.50
C VAL A 312 4.45 22.79 9.27
N TYR A 313 5.12 23.33 10.26
CA TYR A 313 5.52 24.71 10.35
C TYR A 313 7.05 24.83 10.41
N TYR A 314 7.61 25.78 9.68
CA TYR A 314 9.04 26.10 9.72
C TYR A 314 9.29 27.39 10.51
N ASP A 315 10.20 27.31 11.48
CA ASP A 315 10.73 28.45 12.25
C ASP A 315 12.06 28.90 11.65
N PRO A 316 12.09 30.00 10.89
CA PRO A 316 13.32 30.50 10.28
C PRO A 316 14.33 31.04 11.31
N ALA A 317 13.90 31.37 12.53
CA ALA A 317 14.81 31.88 13.56
C ALA A 317 15.63 30.76 14.21
N LYS A 318 15.09 29.53 14.25
CA LYS A 318 15.76 28.37 14.84
C LYS A 318 16.20 27.32 13.82
N ASP A 319 15.80 27.48 12.55
CA ASP A 319 15.99 26.50 11.49
C ASP A 319 15.42 25.12 11.87
N ARG A 320 14.16 25.12 12.32
CA ARG A 320 13.47 23.94 12.86
C ARG A 320 12.05 23.81 12.33
N HIS A 321 11.57 22.57 12.31
CA HIS A 321 10.19 22.25 11.99
C HIS A 321 9.39 21.83 13.22
N TYR A 322 8.11 22.17 13.20
CA TYR A 322 7.15 21.84 14.23
C TYR A 322 5.89 21.26 13.59
N GLU A 323 5.33 20.23 14.22
CA GLU A 323 4.13 19.56 13.77
C GLU A 323 2.95 19.78 14.74
N ILE A 324 1.75 19.93 14.18
CA ILE A 324 0.49 19.69 14.87
C ILE A 324 -0.37 18.75 14.02
N SER A 325 -1.08 17.84 14.68
CA SER A 325 -1.92 16.86 14.00
C SER A 325 -3.30 16.78 14.65
N THR A 326 -4.35 16.64 13.83
CA THR A 326 -5.70 16.33 14.32
C THR A 326 -5.79 14.84 14.67
N PRO A 327 -6.68 14.44 15.60
CA PRO A 327 -7.03 13.03 15.73
C PRO A 327 -7.67 12.48 14.44
N LYS A 328 -7.85 11.15 14.37
CA LYS A 328 -8.65 10.48 13.34
C LYS A 328 -10.06 11.07 13.30
N GLU A 329 -10.58 11.24 12.09
CA GLU A 329 -11.87 11.91 11.81
C GLU A 329 -11.94 13.35 12.35
N GLY A 330 -10.80 13.93 12.70
CA GLY A 330 -10.68 15.29 13.17
C GLY A 330 -10.82 16.31 12.05
N ALA A 331 -11.16 17.55 12.43
CA ALA A 331 -11.21 18.68 11.53
C ALA A 331 -10.53 19.89 12.16
N LEU A 332 -9.99 20.76 11.30
CA LEU A 332 -9.25 21.95 11.71
C LEU A 332 -10.14 23.04 12.32
N ASP A 333 -11.47 22.98 12.12
CA ASP A 333 -12.44 23.91 12.72
C ASP A 333 -12.79 23.61 14.18
N SER A 334 -12.27 22.51 14.75
CA SER A 334 -12.54 22.21 16.15
C SER A 334 -12.00 23.31 17.08
N PRO A 335 -12.70 23.66 18.18
CA PRO A 335 -12.27 24.73 19.08
C PRO A 335 -10.85 24.52 19.63
N VAL A 336 -10.45 23.27 19.87
CA VAL A 336 -9.10 22.93 20.36
C VAL A 336 -8.05 23.30 19.30
N MET A 337 -8.32 23.00 18.02
CA MET A 337 -7.41 23.36 16.92
C MET A 337 -7.37 24.87 16.70
N LEU A 338 -8.50 25.55 16.79
CA LEU A 338 -8.58 27.01 16.58
C LEU A 338 -7.91 27.80 17.71
N ASN A 339 -7.91 27.28 18.94
CA ASN A 339 -7.32 27.94 20.10
C ASN A 339 -5.80 27.72 20.23
N MET A 340 -5.16 27.05 19.27
CA MET A 340 -3.71 26.76 19.23
C MET A 340 -3.13 26.09 20.49
N GLU A 341 -3.96 25.52 21.37
CA GLU A 341 -3.52 24.92 22.65
C GLU A 341 -2.76 23.58 22.49
N PHE A 342 -2.47 23.16 21.25
CA PHE A 342 -1.69 21.96 20.99
C PHE A 342 -0.18 22.20 21.18
N PRO A 343 0.51 21.32 21.92
CA PRO A 343 1.96 21.38 22.02
C PRO A 343 2.57 21.11 20.64
N ASP A 344 3.49 21.98 20.23
CA ASP A 344 4.28 21.77 19.03
C ASP A 344 5.21 20.57 19.24
N GLU A 345 5.17 19.59 18.34
CA GLU A 345 6.15 18.50 18.32
C GLU A 345 7.33 18.88 17.40
N GLU A 346 8.56 18.91 17.94
CA GLU A 346 9.75 19.18 17.14
C GLU A 346 10.09 17.95 16.28
N ILE A 347 10.25 18.17 14.98
CA ILE A 347 10.55 17.12 14.01
C ILE A 347 11.77 17.47 13.15
N ASP A 348 12.52 16.46 12.72
CA ASP A 348 13.69 16.64 11.87
C ASP A 348 13.31 16.77 10.38
N ASN A 349 14.22 17.28 9.56
CA ASN A 349 13.97 17.45 8.13
C ASN A 349 13.82 16.11 7.37
N ASN A 350 14.28 14.99 7.92
CA ASN A 350 14.20 13.68 7.26
C ASN A 350 12.80 13.08 7.39
N SER A 351 12.04 13.46 8.40
CA SER A 351 10.64 13.04 8.59
C SER A 351 9.64 13.71 7.63
N LEU A 352 10.08 14.75 6.90
CA LEU A 352 9.24 15.58 6.02
C LEU A 352 9.29 15.20 4.55
N ASN A 353 10.27 14.39 4.15
CA ASN A 353 10.41 13.81 2.81
C ASN A 353 9.92 12.37 2.84
#